data_AF-A0AAV9S0N0-F1
#
_entry.id   AF-A0AAV9S0N0-F1
#
_cell.length_a   1.000
_cell.length_b   1.000
_cell.length_c   1.000
_cell.angle_alpha   90.00
_cell.angle_beta   90.00
_cell.angle_gamma   90.00
#
_symmetry.space_group_name_H-M   'P 1'
#
loop_
_entity.id
_entity.type
_entity.pdbx_description
1 polymer ?
#
loop_
_entity_poly.entity_id
_entity_poly.type
_entity_poly.pdbx_seq_one_letter_code
_entity_poly.pdbx_strand_id
1 'polypeptide(L)'
;MTWTNAQSFCREHHTDLPSVRTSTENEQIKGLMQSLGVVQVWIGLYRFSWTWVDGIPVSKQVVKVNLVKTSSLDLNHPTVLEDLLDQFEQKLKDNRVDGDFKLSWRKQSGAKIFHKDGL
;
A
#
# COMPACT_ATOMS: atom_id res chain seq x y z
N MET A 1 21.78 -10.88 -4.13
CA MET A 1 22.17 -9.44 -4.00
C MET A 1 20.98 -8.66 -3.48
N THR A 2 21.11 -7.90 -2.39
CA THR A 2 20.05 -7.00 -1.88
C THR A 2 19.92 -5.75 -2.76
N TRP A 3 18.80 -5.02 -2.69
CA TRP A 3 18.63 -3.76 -3.42
C TRP A 3 19.72 -2.74 -3.09
N THR A 4 20.03 -2.57 -1.80
CA THR A 4 21.07 -1.63 -1.33
C THR A 4 22.46 -2.01 -1.88
N ASN A 5 22.78 -3.31 -1.92
CA ASN A 5 24.06 -3.76 -2.47
C ASN A 5 24.11 -3.55 -3.98
N ALA A 6 23.02 -3.81 -4.70
CA ALA A 6 22.92 -3.55 -6.14
C ALA A 6 23.08 -2.06 -6.46
N GLN A 7 22.42 -1.20 -5.67
CA GLN A 7 22.54 0.24 -5.81
C GLN A 7 23.96 0.73 -5.56
N SER A 8 24.59 0.27 -4.48
CA SER A 8 25.97 0.63 -4.14
C SER A 8 26.93 0.23 -5.25
N PHE A 9 26.81 -1.02 -5.74
CA PHE A 9 27.60 -1.52 -6.86
C PHE A 9 27.41 -0.67 -8.13
N CYS A 10 26.16 -0.34 -8.49
CA CYS A 10 25.89 0.51 -9.65
C CYS A 10 26.44 1.94 -9.50
N ARG A 11 26.46 2.51 -8.29
CA ARG A 11 27.04 3.84 -8.04
C ARG A 11 28.57 3.84 -8.00
N GLU A 12 29.16 2.71 -7.64
CA GLU A 12 30.62 2.53 -7.62
C GLU A 12 31.19 2.33 -9.02
N HIS A 13 30.50 1.55 -9.87
CA HIS A 13 31.01 1.17 -11.19
C HIS A 13 30.32 1.87 -12.37
N HIS A 14 29.14 2.47 -12.15
CA HIS A 14 28.32 3.13 -13.16
C HIS A 14 27.67 4.40 -12.58
N THR A 15 26.48 4.80 -13.05
CA THR A 15 25.75 5.97 -12.54
C THR A 15 24.89 5.61 -11.32
N ASP A 16 23.83 4.82 -11.50
CA ASP A 16 22.91 4.33 -10.46
C ASP A 16 22.01 3.23 -11.07
N LEU A 17 21.11 2.64 -10.28
CA LEU A 17 20.06 1.77 -10.79
C LEU A 17 19.10 2.53 -11.74
N PRO A 18 18.60 1.90 -12.81
CA PRO A 18 17.80 2.58 -13.82
C PRO A 18 16.41 2.95 -13.28
N SER A 19 15.94 4.15 -13.65
CA SER A 19 14.55 4.56 -13.46
C SER A 19 13.69 4.05 -14.62
N VAL A 20 12.51 3.49 -14.33
CA VAL A 20 11.52 3.10 -15.34
C VAL A 20 10.38 4.10 -15.31
N ARG A 21 10.23 4.89 -16.38
CA ARG A 21 9.30 6.01 -16.48
C ARG A 21 8.11 5.75 -17.40
N THR A 22 8.17 4.73 -18.24
CA THR A 22 7.10 4.40 -19.20
C THR A 22 6.77 2.90 -19.21
N SER A 23 5.58 2.55 -19.69
CA SER A 23 5.18 1.15 -19.90
C SER A 23 6.04 0.46 -20.95
N THR A 24 6.45 1.19 -22.00
CA THR A 24 7.32 0.68 -23.06
C THR A 24 8.70 0.28 -22.52
N GLU A 25 9.33 1.12 -21.69
CA GLU A 25 10.59 0.77 -21.02
C GLU A 25 10.44 -0.49 -20.16
N ASN A 26 9.31 -0.61 -19.46
CA ASN A 26 9.01 -1.77 -18.63
C ASN A 26 8.84 -3.07 -19.45
N GLU A 27 8.21 -2.98 -20.63
CA GLU A 27 8.07 -4.11 -21.56
C GLU A 27 9.40 -4.52 -22.17
N GLN A 28 10.25 -3.56 -22.54
CA GLN A 28 11.60 -3.82 -23.04
C GLN A 28 12.46 -4.56 -21.99
N ILE A 29 12.41 -4.12 -20.74
CA ILE A 29 13.11 -4.79 -19.63
C ILE A 29 12.61 -6.24 -19.47
N LYS A 30 11.29 -6.46 -19.52
CA LYS A 30 10.73 -7.82 -19.44
C LYS A 30 11.21 -8.72 -20.59
N GLY A 31 11.26 -8.20 -21.81
CA GLY A 31 11.76 -8.95 -22.97
C GLY A 31 13.24 -9.33 -22.81
N LEU A 32 14.07 -8.41 -22.30
CA LEU A 32 15.48 -8.67 -21.96
C LEU A 32 15.63 -9.72 -20.85
N MET A 33 14.80 -9.66 -19.81
CA MET A 33 14.82 -10.66 -18.74
C MET A 33 14.51 -12.06 -19.26
N GLN A 34 13.51 -12.18 -20.15
CA GLN A 34 13.13 -13.45 -20.76
C GLN A 34 14.23 -14.00 -21.65
N SER A 35 14.86 -13.17 -22.49
CA SER A 35 15.93 -13.62 -23.40
C SER A 35 17.20 -14.03 -22.65
N LEU A 36 17.49 -13.41 -21.51
CA LEU A 36 18.65 -13.70 -20.67
C LEU A 36 18.39 -14.79 -19.62
N GLY A 37 17.16 -15.31 -19.51
CA GLY A 37 16.79 -16.27 -18.47
C GLY A 37 16.88 -15.71 -17.04
N VAL A 38 16.77 -14.39 -16.89
CA VAL A 38 16.89 -13.69 -15.61
C VAL A 38 15.52 -13.59 -14.94
N VAL A 39 15.42 -14.09 -13.71
CA VAL A 39 14.15 -14.15 -12.98
C VAL A 39 13.82 -12.82 -12.28
N GLN A 40 14.84 -12.06 -11.87
CA GLN A 40 14.66 -10.81 -11.13
C GLN A 40 15.82 -9.83 -11.41
N VAL A 41 15.47 -8.55 -11.51
CA VAL A 41 16.43 -7.43 -11.61
C VAL A 41 16.06 -6.32 -10.62
N TRP A 42 17.04 -5.56 -10.15
CA TRP A 42 16.80 -4.37 -9.34
C TRP A 42 16.68 -3.14 -10.23
N ILE A 43 15.70 -2.30 -9.95
CA ILE A 43 15.53 -0.97 -10.58
C ILE A 43 15.62 0.12 -9.49
N GLY A 44 15.83 1.36 -9.91
CA GLY A 44 16.03 2.52 -9.03
C GLY A 44 14.77 3.01 -8.31
N LEU A 45 13.70 2.22 -8.27
CA LEU A 45 12.50 2.58 -7.52
C LEU A 45 12.78 2.43 -6.03
N TYR A 46 12.91 3.56 -5.34
CA TYR A 46 13.09 3.64 -3.91
C TYR A 46 11.93 4.37 -3.24
N ARG A 47 11.48 3.87 -2.09
CA ARG A 47 10.48 4.55 -1.27
C ARG A 47 11.11 4.94 0.06
N PHE A 48 11.40 6.23 0.24
CA PHE A 48 11.67 6.78 1.57
C PHE A 48 10.36 6.76 2.36
N SER A 49 10.32 6.01 3.45
CA SER A 49 9.29 6.19 4.47
C SER A 49 9.69 7.43 5.27
N TRP A 50 8.90 8.50 5.20
CA TRP A 50 9.06 9.63 6.10
C TRP A 50 8.97 9.14 7.55
N THR A 51 10.00 9.41 8.34
CA THR A 51 10.00 9.24 9.79
C THR A 51 9.99 10.61 10.44
N TRP A 52 9.20 10.77 11.49
CA TRP A 52 9.24 11.99 12.31
C TRP A 52 10.59 12.13 13.01
N VAL A 53 10.94 13.36 13.38
CA VAL A 53 12.19 13.66 14.12
C VAL A 53 12.26 12.98 15.49
N ASP A 54 11.11 12.61 16.06
CA ASP A 54 10.99 11.86 17.31
C ASP A 54 11.25 10.34 17.12
N GLY A 55 11.48 9.89 15.88
CA GLY A 55 11.75 8.50 15.56
C GLY A 55 10.53 7.58 15.67
N ILE A 56 9.32 8.13 15.88
CA ILE A 56 8.09 7.33 15.95
C ILE A 56 7.77 6.82 14.53
N PRO A 57 7.79 5.50 14.29
CA PRO A 57 7.47 4.95 12.99
C PRO A 57 5.99 5.20 12.67
N VAL A 58 5.70 5.70 11.46
CA VAL A 58 4.33 5.68 10.95
C VAL A 58 3.96 4.23 10.65
N SER A 59 3.24 3.59 11.58
CA SER A 59 2.70 2.24 11.38
C SER A 59 1.40 2.33 10.57
N LYS A 60 1.40 1.78 9.36
CA LYS A 60 0.19 1.59 8.56
C LYS A 60 -0.25 0.14 8.64
N GLN A 61 -1.38 -0.11 9.31
CA GLN A 61 -2.00 -1.43 9.37
C GLN A 61 -3.26 -1.46 8.49
N VAL A 62 -3.48 -2.57 7.80
CA VAL A 62 -4.69 -2.82 7.00
C VAL A 62 -5.41 -4.01 7.60
N VAL A 63 -6.65 -3.80 8.04
CA VAL A 63 -7.48 -4.83 8.69
C VAL A 63 -8.68 -5.14 7.80
N LYS A 64 -9.00 -6.43 7.64
CA LYS A 64 -10.26 -6.86 7.01
C LYS A 64 -11.34 -6.91 8.08
N VAL A 65 -12.45 -6.22 7.85
CA VAL A 65 -13.62 -6.21 8.74
C VAL A 65 -14.76 -6.99 8.11
N ASN A 66 -15.43 -7.82 8.90
CA ASN A 66 -16.67 -8.50 8.51
C ASN A 66 -17.82 -7.84 9.27
N LEU A 67 -18.79 -7.30 8.55
CA LEU A 67 -19.96 -6.65 9.13
C LEU A 67 -21.20 -7.52 8.89
N VAL A 68 -21.93 -7.77 9.98
CA VAL A 68 -23.26 -8.39 9.91
C VAL A 68 -24.28 -7.26 9.93
N LYS A 69 -25.12 -7.17 8.89
CA LYS A 69 -26.22 -6.20 8.82
C LYS A 69 -27.56 -6.89 8.94
N THR A 70 -28.47 -6.28 9.69
CA THR A 70 -29.86 -6.75 9.86
C THR A 70 -30.85 -6.03 8.96
N SER A 71 -30.44 -4.91 8.35
CA SER A 71 -31.25 -4.10 7.44
C SER A 71 -30.71 -4.13 6.00
N SER A 72 -31.53 -3.63 5.07
CA SER A 72 -31.17 -3.50 3.65
C SER A 72 -30.19 -2.36 3.35
N LEU A 73 -29.70 -1.63 4.38
CA LEU A 73 -28.80 -0.48 4.24
C LEU A 73 -27.63 -0.76 3.30
N ASP A 74 -27.33 0.19 2.40
CA ASP A 74 -26.16 0.12 1.52
C ASP A 74 -24.92 0.61 2.25
N LEU A 75 -24.02 -0.33 2.56
CA LEU A 75 -22.76 -0.05 3.25
C LEU A 75 -21.77 0.75 2.39
N ASN A 76 -22.00 0.87 1.08
CA ASN A 76 -21.15 1.67 0.20
C ASN A 76 -21.69 3.09 -0.05
N HIS A 77 -22.77 3.47 0.63
CA HIS A 77 -23.27 4.85 0.58
C HIS A 77 -22.26 5.79 1.30
N PRO A 78 -21.94 6.98 0.75
CA PRO A 78 -20.91 7.87 1.31
C PRO A 78 -21.11 8.19 2.79
N THR A 79 -22.32 8.55 3.20
CA THR A 79 -22.63 8.88 4.60
C THR A 79 -22.48 7.68 5.52
N VAL A 80 -22.88 6.48 5.07
CA VAL A 80 -22.73 5.25 5.87
C VAL A 80 -21.26 4.90 6.06
N LEU A 81 -20.44 5.12 5.03
CA LEU A 81 -18.99 4.90 5.13
C LEU A 81 -18.33 5.87 6.11
N GLU A 82 -18.76 7.14 6.14
CA GLU A 82 -18.30 8.13 7.12
C GLU A 82 -18.74 7.75 8.53
N ASP A 83 -20.03 7.47 8.75
CA ASP A 83 -20.58 7.05 10.04
C ASP A 83 -19.89 5.80 10.61
N LEU A 84 -19.51 4.86 9.74
CA LEU A 84 -18.79 3.64 10.14
C LEU A 84 -17.34 3.93 10.54
N LEU A 85 -16.66 4.87 9.89
CA LEU A 85 -15.31 5.28 10.30
C LEU A 85 -15.36 5.93 11.68
N ASP A 86 -16.32 6.83 11.89
CA ASP A 86 -16.51 7.51 13.17
C ASP A 86 -16.79 6.52 14.31
N GLN A 87 -17.66 5.53 14.05
CA GLN A 87 -17.95 4.46 15.01
C GLN A 87 -16.72 3.61 15.33
N PHE A 88 -15.88 3.29 14.33
CA PHE A 88 -14.65 2.55 14.57
C PHE A 88 -13.63 3.38 15.35
N GLU A 89 -13.50 4.67 15.03
CA GLU A 89 -12.61 5.58 15.74
C GLU A 89 -13.00 5.69 17.21
N GLN A 90 -14.29 5.89 17.49
CA GLN A 90 -14.82 5.93 18.85
C GLN A 90 -14.56 4.63 19.61
N LYS A 91 -14.83 3.47 19.01
CA LYS A 91 -14.56 2.18 19.65
C LYS A 91 -13.09 1.97 19.97
N LEU A 92 -12.17 2.45 19.14
CA LEU A 92 -10.73 2.37 19.44
C LEU A 92 -10.36 3.25 20.64
N LYS A 93 -10.93 4.46 20.72
CA LYS A 93 -10.75 5.37 21.88
C LYS A 93 -11.29 4.74 23.17
N ASP A 94 -12.49 4.17 23.13
CA ASP A 94 -13.13 3.53 24.29
C ASP A 94 -12.33 2.33 24.82
N ASN A 95 -11.67 1.59 23.92
CA ASN A 95 -10.81 0.46 24.28
C ASN A 95 -9.38 0.89 24.69
N ARG A 96 -9.17 2.18 24.98
CA ARG A 96 -7.89 2.75 25.45
C ARG A 96 -6.71 2.48 24.50
N VAL A 97 -6.97 2.41 23.19
CA VAL A 97 -5.89 2.47 22.21
C VAL A 97 -5.39 3.91 22.20
N ASP A 98 -4.23 4.14 22.81
CA ASP A 98 -3.61 5.46 22.92
C ASP A 98 -2.92 5.85 21.60
N GLY A 99 -3.04 7.12 21.20
CA GLY A 99 -2.40 7.68 20.00
C GLY A 99 -3.34 8.46 19.06
N ASP A 100 -2.74 9.29 18.20
CA ASP A 100 -3.41 9.95 17.09
C ASP A 100 -3.53 8.96 15.92
N PHE A 101 -4.70 8.36 15.73
CA PHE A 101 -4.96 7.42 14.64
C PHE A 101 -5.89 8.02 13.60
N LYS A 102 -5.47 7.93 12.34
CA LYS A 102 -6.29 8.30 11.18
C LYS A 102 -6.82 7.04 10.51
N LEU A 103 -8.14 6.88 10.51
CA LEU A 103 -8.80 5.80 9.78
C LEU A 103 -9.16 6.23 8.35
N SER A 104 -9.13 5.28 7.42
CA SER A 104 -9.56 5.50 6.04
C SER A 104 -9.92 4.18 5.37
N TRP A 105 -10.93 4.19 4.50
CA TRP A 105 -11.23 3.04 3.67
C TRP A 105 -10.17 2.83 2.58
N ARG A 106 -9.78 1.58 2.37
CA ARG A 106 -8.91 1.21 1.26
C ARG A 106 -9.75 0.90 0.02
N LYS A 107 -9.58 1.70 -1.04
CA LYS A 107 -10.19 1.45 -2.36
C LYS A 107 -9.17 0.81 -3.29
N GLN A 108 -9.49 -0.34 -3.88
CA GLN A 108 -8.75 -0.89 -5.02
C GLN A 108 -9.39 -0.32 -6.29
N SER A 109 -8.67 0.52 -7.04
CA SER A 109 -9.05 1.15 -8.33
C SER A 109 -10.50 0.95 -8.78
N GLY A 110 -11.39 1.92 -8.53
CA GLY A 110 -12.77 1.91 -9.00
C GLY A 110 -13.74 0.95 -8.28
N ALA A 111 -13.27 0.04 -7.43
CA ALA A 111 -14.12 -0.93 -6.74
C ALA A 111 -14.89 -0.34 -5.54
N LYS A 112 -15.95 -1.06 -5.14
CA LYS A 112 -16.68 -0.84 -3.89
C LYS A 112 -15.78 -1.14 -2.68
N ILE A 113 -16.11 -0.60 -1.51
CA ILE A 113 -15.38 -0.88 -0.27
C ILE A 113 -15.87 -2.20 0.33
N PHE A 114 -17.18 -2.31 0.52
CA PHE A 114 -17.82 -3.51 1.04
C PHE A 114 -18.36 -4.37 -0.08
N HIS A 115 -18.04 -5.66 0.01
CA HIS A 115 -18.55 -6.71 -0.86
C HIS A 115 -19.35 -7.69 0.00
N LYS A 116 -20.45 -8.22 -0.53
CA LYS A 116 -21.14 -9.33 0.13
C LYS A 116 -20.25 -10.56 0.00
N ASP A 117 -20.04 -11.29 1.10
CA ASP A 117 -19.36 -12.59 1.03
C ASP A 117 -20.25 -13.57 0.23
N GLY A 118 -19.73 -14.09 -0.88
CA GLY A 118 -20.26 -15.26 -1.58
C GLY A 118 -21.52 -15.09 -2.43
N LEU A 119 -21.46 -14.30 -3.50
CA LEU A 119 -22.22 -14.53 -4.74
C LEU A 119 -21.32 -14.35 -5.96
#